data_AF-A0A5B7J8P7-F1
#
_entry.id   AF-A0A5B7J8P7-F1
#
_cell.length_a   1.000
_cell.length_b   1.000
_cell.length_c   1.000
_cell.angle_alpha   90.00
_cell.angle_beta   90.00
_cell.angle_gamma   90.00
#
_symmetry.space_group_name_H-M   'P 1'
#
loop_
_entity.id
_entity.type
_entity.pdbx_description
1 polymer ?
#
loop_
_entity_poly.entity_id
_entity_poly.type
_entity_poly.pdbx_seq_one_letter_code
_entity_poly.pdbx_strand_id
1 'polypeptide(L)'
;MGMHMNFSDDEYPSEFEDLREIVTTVETPLRPIPEIRMHISRFLDGADMDEVYPKLFLGDCDAAMNEAYLRKNGITHILNAAGNTCGPAPVKTGKSFYKASIYYIINHSDKKE
;
A
#
# COMPACT_ATOMS: atom_id res chain seq x y z
N MET A 1 46.28 35.44 -19.79
CA MET A 1 45.24 34.92 -20.69
C MET A 1 44.65 33.67 -20.03
N GLY A 2 43.73 33.84 -19.08
CA GLY A 2 43.08 32.71 -18.40
C GLY A 2 41.72 32.50 -19.03
N MET A 3 41.51 31.39 -19.73
CA MET A 3 40.18 30.96 -20.15
C MET A 3 39.48 30.39 -18.93
N HIS A 4 38.62 31.20 -18.30
CA HIS A 4 37.64 30.70 -17.35
C HIS A 4 36.61 29.91 -18.18
N MET A 5 36.73 28.57 -18.13
CA MET A 5 35.74 27.69 -18.72
C MET A 5 34.52 27.73 -17.80
N ASN A 6 33.51 28.52 -18.18
CA ASN A 6 32.16 28.37 -17.63
C ASN A 6 31.61 27.06 -18.18
N PHE A 7 31.79 25.97 -17.42
CA PHE A 7 30.93 24.82 -17.59
C PHE A 7 29.58 25.24 -17.03
N SER A 8 28.61 25.41 -17.93
CA SER A 8 27.21 25.37 -17.60
C SER A 8 26.99 24.11 -16.77
N ASP A 9 26.44 24.28 -15.56
CA ASP A 9 25.82 23.19 -14.83
C ASP A 9 24.60 22.75 -15.65
N ASP A 10 24.86 21.94 -16.68
CA ASP A 10 23.85 21.33 -17.54
C ASP A 10 23.09 20.29 -16.70
N GLU A 11 22.07 20.78 -15.99
CA GLU A 11 20.72 20.23 -15.78
C GLU A 11 20.59 18.72 -16.05
N TYR A 12 21.15 17.90 -15.16
CA TYR A 12 20.88 16.46 -15.11
C TYR A 12 19.44 16.23 -14.61
N PRO A 13 18.70 15.24 -15.16
CA PRO A 13 17.25 15.17 -14.98
C PRO A 13 16.90 14.97 -13.51
N SER A 14 16.13 15.92 -12.99
CA SER A 14 15.75 16.06 -11.58
C SER A 14 15.13 14.78 -11.00
N GLU A 15 14.46 13.97 -11.82
CA GLU A 15 13.62 12.85 -11.35
C GLU A 15 14.37 11.75 -10.57
N PHE A 16 15.61 11.40 -10.94
CA PHE A 16 16.36 10.36 -10.22
C PHE A 16 16.85 10.85 -8.86
N GLU A 17 17.40 12.06 -8.81
CA GLU A 17 17.88 12.65 -7.57
C GLU A 17 16.71 13.03 -6.66
N ASP A 18 15.60 13.53 -7.22
CA ASP A 18 14.34 13.77 -6.52
C ASP A 18 13.79 12.46 -5.92
N LEU A 19 13.74 11.38 -6.71
CA LEU A 19 13.29 10.08 -6.22
C LEU A 19 14.24 9.54 -5.15
N ARG A 20 15.55 9.66 -5.34
CA ARG A 20 16.56 9.23 -4.37
C ARG A 20 16.39 10.00 -3.06
N GLU A 21 16.24 11.32 -3.12
CA GLU A 21 15.98 12.17 -1.97
C GLU A 21 14.69 11.73 -1.27
N ILE A 22 13.58 11.60 -1.99
CA ILE A 22 12.30 11.16 -1.41
C ILE A 22 12.44 9.79 -0.73
N VAL A 23 13.02 8.80 -1.40
CA VAL A 23 13.19 7.44 -0.86
C VAL A 23 14.11 7.40 0.35
N THR A 24 15.07 8.32 0.45
CA THR A 24 16.06 8.34 1.55
C THR A 24 15.67 9.26 2.71
N THR A 25 14.82 10.26 2.48
CA THR A 25 14.49 11.29 3.48
C THR A 25 13.10 11.14 4.08
N VAL A 26 12.17 10.48 3.39
CA VAL A 26 10.80 10.31 3.88
C VAL A 26 10.77 9.23 4.97
N GLU A 27 10.57 9.66 6.21
CA GLU A 27 10.23 8.77 7.32
C GLU A 27 8.71 8.60 7.40
N THR A 28 8.24 7.35 7.29
CA THR A 28 6.81 7.06 7.45
C THR A 28 6.49 6.95 8.94
N PRO A 29 5.53 7.74 9.47
CA PRO A 29 5.10 7.57 10.86
C PRO A 29 4.43 6.21 11.00
N LEU A 30 5.10 5.29 11.72
CA LEU A 30 4.56 3.97 12.01
C LEU A 30 3.31 4.11 12.89
N ARG A 31 2.16 3.75 12.33
CA ARG A 31 0.87 3.70 13.04
C ARG A 31 0.31 2.26 13.01
N PRO A 32 0.99 1.33 13.69
CA PRO A 32 0.46 -0.03 13.85
C PRO A 32 -0.85 0.02 14.63
N ILE A 33 -1.80 -0.81 14.20
CA ILE A 33 -3.09 -0.93 14.88
C ILE A 33 -2.83 -1.29 16.35
N PRO A 34 -3.45 -0.58 17.32
CA PRO A 34 -3.07 -0.64 18.74
C PRO A 34 -3.05 -2.03 19.36
N GLU A 35 -3.80 -2.97 18.78
CA GLU A 35 -4.04 -4.30 19.31
C GLU A 35 -2.93 -5.30 18.93
N ILE A 36 -2.09 -4.97 17.94
CA ILE A 36 -0.99 -5.81 17.41
C ILE A 36 0.38 -5.23 17.81
N ARG A 37 0.40 -4.09 18.52
CA ARG A 37 1.60 -3.28 18.85
C ARG A 37 2.72 -3.98 19.64
N MET A 38 2.54 -5.21 20.10
CA MET A 38 3.43 -5.92 21.04
C MET A 38 3.91 -7.29 20.55
N HIS A 39 3.62 -7.66 19.31
CA HIS A 39 3.97 -8.98 18.81
C HIS A 39 5.39 -9.04 18.25
N ILE A 40 6.09 -10.13 18.60
CA ILE A 40 7.52 -10.36 18.30
C ILE A 40 7.76 -10.44 16.78
N SER A 41 6.74 -10.81 16.01
CA SER A 41 6.80 -10.84 14.54
C SER A 41 5.40 -10.74 13.95
N ARG A 42 5.16 -9.73 13.10
CA ARG A 42 3.91 -9.58 12.34
C ARG A 42 3.60 -10.80 11.46
N PHE A 43 4.64 -11.57 11.11
CA PHE A 43 4.50 -12.84 10.39
C PHE A 43 3.76 -13.94 11.19
N LEU A 44 3.81 -13.89 12.53
CA LEU A 44 3.16 -14.88 13.40
C LEU A 44 1.71 -14.52 13.74
N ASP A 45 1.30 -13.28 13.48
CA ASP A 45 0.00 -12.74 13.92
C ASP A 45 -1.12 -12.99 12.92
N GLY A 46 -0.76 -13.47 11.72
CA GLY A 46 -1.67 -13.65 10.60
C GLY A 46 -2.02 -12.30 9.97
N ALA A 47 -3.26 -11.84 10.17
CA ALA A 47 -3.79 -10.64 9.52
C ALA A 47 -3.01 -9.37 9.91
N ASP A 48 -2.25 -8.81 8.95
CA ASP A 48 -1.46 -7.59 9.13
C ASP A 48 -2.05 -6.41 8.35
N MET A 49 -2.19 -5.26 9.03
CA MET A 49 -2.72 -4.03 8.44
C MET A 49 -2.28 -2.80 9.22
N ASP A 50 -1.84 -1.76 8.51
CA ASP A 50 -1.35 -0.49 9.06
C ASP A 50 -2.15 0.71 8.52
N GLU A 51 -2.41 1.72 9.36
CA GLU A 51 -3.01 2.99 8.91
C GLU A 51 -1.92 3.93 8.34
N VAL A 52 -1.79 3.97 7.02
CA VAL A 52 -0.73 4.74 6.35
C VAL A 52 -1.10 6.19 6.09
N TYR A 53 -2.39 6.50 6.00
CA TYR A 53 -2.95 7.86 5.94
C TYR A 53 -4.27 7.87 6.71
N PRO A 54 -4.76 9.01 7.26
CA PRO A 54 -6.04 9.03 7.97
C PRO A 54 -7.16 8.31 7.19
N LYS A 55 -7.66 7.20 7.76
CA LYS A 55 -8.68 6.30 7.20
C LYS A 55 -8.28 5.54 5.92
N LEU A 56 -6.98 5.45 5.63
CA LEU A 56 -6.41 4.64 4.56
C LEU A 56 -5.50 3.59 5.17
N PHE A 57 -5.81 2.34 4.87
CA PHE A 57 -5.13 1.19 5.44
C PHE A 57 -4.48 0.37 4.34
N LEU A 58 -3.27 -0.13 4.58
CA LEU A 58 -2.61 -1.13 3.76
C LEU A 58 -2.50 -2.41 4.56
N GLY A 59 -2.88 -3.53 3.98
CA GLY A 59 -2.83 -4.83 4.62
C GLY A 59 -2.52 -5.94 3.63
N ASP A 60 -2.25 -7.12 4.18
CA ASP A 60 -1.85 -8.31 3.42
C ASP A 60 -3.05 -9.20 3.05
N CYS A 61 -2.75 -10.41 2.54
CA CYS A 61 -3.77 -11.36 2.14
C CYS A 61 -4.61 -11.86 3.32
N ASP A 62 -3.99 -12.07 4.49
CA ASP A 62 -4.68 -12.58 5.68
C ASP A 62 -5.62 -11.52 6.26
N ALA A 63 -5.22 -10.24 6.24
CA ALA A 63 -6.11 -9.13 6.57
C ALA A 63 -7.29 -9.02 5.59
N ALA A 64 -7.03 -9.10 4.29
CA ALA A 64 -8.08 -9.03 3.27
C ALA A 64 -9.12 -10.17 3.41
N MET A 65 -8.69 -11.37 3.79
CA MET A 65 -9.58 -12.52 3.98
C MET A 65 -10.33 -12.52 5.32
N ASN A 66 -10.00 -11.63 6.25
CA ASN A 66 -10.60 -11.57 7.58
C ASN A 66 -11.62 -10.41 7.72
N GLU A 67 -12.83 -10.60 7.19
CA GLU A 67 -13.90 -9.57 7.22
C GLU A 67 -14.22 -9.07 8.64
N ALA A 68 -14.17 -9.94 9.65
CA ALA A 68 -14.42 -9.56 11.04
C ALA A 68 -13.36 -8.58 11.55
N TYR A 69 -12.08 -8.82 11.22
CA TYR A 69 -10.97 -7.93 11.56
C TYR A 69 -11.09 -6.57 10.85
N LEU A 70 -11.40 -6.58 9.55
CA LEU A 70 -11.63 -5.34 8.78
C LEU A 70 -12.75 -4.50 9.40
N ARG A 71 -13.89 -5.12 9.74
CA ARG A 71 -15.02 -4.43 10.36
C ARG A 71 -14.71 -3.91 11.75
N LYS A 72 -13.99 -4.69 12.57
CA LYS A 72 -13.58 -4.26 13.92
C LYS A 72 -12.74 -2.98 13.85
N ASN A 73 -11.93 -2.84 12.81
CA ASN A 73 -11.11 -1.64 12.55
C ASN A 73 -11.85 -0.53 11.76
N GLY A 74 -13.16 -0.65 11.56
CA GLY A 74 -13.98 0.39 10.92
C GLY A 74 -13.83 0.48 9.40
N ILE A 75 -13.26 -0.54 8.75
CA ILE A 75 -13.14 -0.60 7.30
C ILE A 75 -14.53 -0.78 6.68
N THR A 76 -14.84 0.08 5.70
CA THR A 76 -16.12 0.08 4.98
C THR A 76 -15.95 -0.11 3.48
N HIS A 77 -14.74 0.11 2.95
CA HIS A 77 -14.39 0.02 1.54
C HIS A 77 -13.08 -0.75 1.40
N ILE A 78 -12.98 -1.60 0.39
CA ILE A 78 -11.76 -2.37 0.12
C ILE A 78 -11.41 -2.34 -1.37
N LEU A 79 -10.13 -2.20 -1.65
CA LEU A 79 -9.54 -2.31 -2.98
C LEU A 79 -8.53 -3.45 -2.96
N ASN A 80 -8.79 -4.51 -3.71
CA ASN A 80 -7.84 -5.62 -3.84
C ASN A 80 -6.85 -5.31 -4.98
N ALA A 81 -5.68 -4.78 -4.62
CA ALA A 81 -4.61 -4.52 -5.59
C ALA A 81 -3.89 -5.80 -6.06
N ALA A 82 -4.09 -6.93 -5.35
CA ALA A 82 -3.55 -8.25 -5.68
C ALA A 82 -4.60 -9.18 -6.33
N GLY A 83 -5.69 -8.60 -6.84
CA GLY A 83 -6.68 -9.31 -7.64
C GLY A 83 -6.12 -9.58 -9.03
N ASN A 84 -5.55 -10.76 -9.25
CA ASN A 84 -5.11 -11.19 -10.58
C ASN A 84 -5.65 -12.59 -10.91
N THR A 85 -5.80 -12.87 -12.20
CA THR A 85 -6.16 -14.19 -12.73
C THR A 85 -4.93 -15.00 -13.12
N CYS A 86 -3.78 -14.35 -13.23
CA CYS A 86 -2.52 -14.92 -13.69
C CYS A 86 -1.37 -14.33 -12.87
N GLY A 87 -0.53 -15.18 -12.28
CA GLY A 87 0.58 -14.79 -11.41
C GLY A 87 0.63 -15.61 -10.12
N PRO A 88 1.74 -15.55 -9.36
CA PRO A 88 1.85 -16.23 -8.09
C PRO A 88 0.94 -15.57 -7.02
N ALA A 89 0.31 -16.42 -6.20
CA ALA A 89 -0.42 -16.05 -4.99
C ALA A 89 -1.46 -14.89 -5.11
N PRO A 90 -2.47 -14.99 -6.00
CA PRO A 90 -3.57 -14.02 -6.01
C PRO A 90 -4.34 -14.04 -4.70
N VAL A 91 -4.73 -12.86 -4.23
CA VAL A 91 -5.71 -12.74 -3.15
C VAL A 91 -7.09 -12.92 -3.76
N LYS A 92 -7.66 -14.13 -3.64
CA LYS A 92 -8.91 -14.54 -4.28
C LYS A 92 -10.16 -13.99 -3.58
N THR A 93 -10.17 -12.69 -3.28
CA THR A 93 -11.34 -11.96 -2.77
C THR A 93 -11.91 -11.08 -3.87
N GLY A 94 -13.20 -10.78 -3.78
CA GLY A 94 -13.90 -9.99 -4.78
C GLY A 94 -15.23 -9.47 -4.26
N LYS A 95 -15.98 -8.77 -5.10
CA LYS A 95 -17.29 -8.19 -4.70
C LYS A 95 -18.21 -9.18 -4.00
N SER A 96 -18.27 -10.44 -4.46
CA SER A 96 -19.11 -11.48 -3.84
C SER A 96 -18.67 -11.89 -2.44
N PHE A 97 -17.39 -11.77 -2.12
CA PHE A 97 -16.83 -12.12 -0.82
C PHE A 97 -17.30 -11.12 0.26
N TYR A 98 -17.24 -9.81 -0.04
CA TYR A 98 -17.51 -8.73 0.93
C TYR A 98 -18.97 -8.25 1.00
N LYS A 99 -19.87 -8.86 0.20
CA LYS A 99 -21.24 -8.41 -0.11
C LYS A 99 -22.11 -7.99 1.08
N ALA A 100 -21.83 -8.49 2.28
CA ALA A 100 -22.67 -8.27 3.46
C ALA A 100 -22.36 -6.97 4.21
N SER A 101 -21.11 -6.48 4.16
CA SER A 101 -20.71 -5.39 5.07
C SER A 101 -19.64 -4.43 4.56
N ILE A 102 -18.90 -4.79 3.50
CA ILE A 102 -17.79 -3.97 2.98
C ILE A 102 -18.01 -3.74 1.47
N TYR A 103 -17.90 -2.48 1.06
CA TYR A 103 -17.99 -2.09 -0.35
C TYR A 103 -16.69 -2.43 -1.09
N TYR A 104 -16.78 -3.33 -2.07
CA TYR A 104 -15.65 -3.67 -2.93
C TYR A 104 -15.50 -2.65 -4.07
N ILE A 105 -14.35 -1.97 -4.09
CA ILE A 105 -13.97 -1.04 -5.14
C ILE A 105 -13.47 -1.86 -6.34
N ILE A 106 -14.09 -1.63 -7.50
CA ILE A 106 -13.77 -2.32 -8.75
C ILE A 106 -12.52 -1.68 -9.37
N ASN A 107 -11.47 -2.45 -9.63
CA ASN A 107 -10.31 -1.97 -10.39
C ASN A 107 -10.70 -1.67 -11.83
N HIS A 108 -10.01 -0.72 -12.46
CA HIS A 108 -10.23 -0.43 -13.89
C HIS A 108 -10.03 -1.67 -14.78
N SER A 109 -9.08 -2.55 -14.41
CA SER A 109 -8.83 -3.83 -15.08
C SER A 109 -9.94 -4.87 -14.91
N ASP A 110 -10.79 -4.73 -13.89
CA ASP A 110 -11.89 -5.66 -13.59
C ASP A 110 -13.19 -5.25 -14.30
N LYS A 111 -13.21 -4.09 -14.98
CA LYS A 111 -14.31 -3.70 -15.86
C LYS A 111 -14.22 -4.56 -17.12
N LYS A 112 -15.09 -5.57 -17.22
CA LYS A 112 -15.38 -6.21 -18.51
C LYS A 112 -16.04 -5.16 -19.40
N GLU A 113 -15.39 -4.80 -20.51
CA GLU A 113 -16.04 -4.14 -21.65
C GLU A 113 -17.18 -5.01 -22.19
#